data_AF-A0A250JRN4-F1
#
_entry.id   AF-A0A250JRN4-F1
#
_cell.length_a   1.000
_cell.length_b   1.000
_cell.length_c   1.000
_cell.angle_alpha   90.00
_cell.angle_beta   90.00
_cell.angle_gamma   90.00
#
_symmetry.space_group_name_H-M   'P 1'
#
loop_
_entity.id
_entity.type
_entity.pdbx_description
1 polymer ?
#
loop_
_entity_poly.entity_id
_entity_poly.type
_entity_poly.pdbx_seq_one_letter_code
_entity_poly.pdbx_strand_id
1 'polypeptide(L)'
;MKTAPQSRHVGQATATEPQNVTLNLSLGKSQNGTPQPQVDIFLPRGSSHRETSAMLYTFAASVELRTPTYERWIVQTACLAEANHGRIYLELAEGDHAEAMRGMRLLNALLPS
;
A
#
# COMPACT_ATOMS: atom_id res chain seq x y z
N MET A 1 -16.42 -22.59 -40.23
CA MET A 1 -15.30 -22.73 -39.28
C MET A 1 -15.59 -21.84 -38.08
N LYS A 2 -15.72 -22.40 -36.86
CA LYS A 2 -15.90 -21.63 -35.62
C LYS A 2 -14.53 -21.48 -34.97
N THR A 3 -14.03 -20.25 -34.82
CA THR A 3 -12.81 -19.95 -34.06
C THR A 3 -13.16 -19.94 -32.57
N ALA A 4 -12.49 -20.80 -31.80
CA ALA A 4 -12.57 -20.79 -30.34
C ALA A 4 -11.72 -19.62 -29.78
N PRO A 5 -12.14 -18.95 -28.70
CA PRO A 5 -11.32 -17.90 -28.09
C PRO A 5 -10.11 -18.52 -27.38
N GLN A 6 -8.92 -18.00 -27.68
CA GLN A 6 -7.68 -18.35 -27.00
C GLN A 6 -7.76 -17.95 -25.51
N SER A 7 -7.65 -18.93 -24.63
CA SER A 7 -7.45 -18.71 -23.19
C SER A 7 -6.17 -17.91 -22.97
N ARG A 8 -6.31 -16.66 -22.51
CA ARG A 8 -5.20 -15.88 -21.98
C ARG A 8 -4.68 -16.60 -20.74
N HIS A 9 -3.53 -17.22 -20.85
CA HIS A 9 -2.80 -17.73 -19.71
C HIS A 9 -2.23 -16.51 -18.99
N VAL A 10 -2.93 -16.02 -17.97
CA VAL A 10 -2.34 -15.11 -17.00
C VAL A 10 -1.30 -15.95 -16.25
N GLY A 11 -0.03 -15.81 -16.62
CA GLY A 11 1.06 -16.43 -15.89
C GLY A 11 0.98 -15.96 -14.43
N GLN A 12 1.00 -16.90 -13.49
CA GLN A 12 1.21 -16.59 -12.09
C GLN A 12 2.58 -15.91 -11.95
N ALA A 13 2.58 -14.59 -11.79
CA ALA A 13 3.76 -13.87 -11.35
C ALA A 13 3.89 -14.13 -9.84
N THR A 14 4.72 -15.08 -9.45
CA THR A 14 5.23 -15.13 -8.08
C THR A 14 6.16 -13.95 -7.90
N ALA A 15 5.63 -12.84 -7.39
CA ALA A 15 6.46 -11.81 -6.80
C ALA A 15 7.16 -12.44 -5.59
N THR A 16 8.47 -12.62 -5.67
CA THR A 16 9.26 -13.05 -4.52
C THR A 16 9.06 -12.01 -3.43
N GLU A 17 8.47 -12.40 -2.30
CA GLU A 17 8.42 -11.52 -1.14
C GLU A 17 9.87 -11.17 -0.75
N PRO A 18 10.24 -9.89 -0.70
CA PRO A 18 11.51 -9.48 -0.14
C PRO A 18 11.56 -9.94 1.31
N GLN A 19 12.49 -10.85 1.60
CA GLN A 19 12.77 -11.25 2.97
C GLN A 19 13.41 -10.05 3.68
N ASN A 20 12.98 -9.75 4.92
CA ASN A 20 13.41 -8.61 5.75
C ASN A 20 12.88 -7.22 5.34
N VAL A 21 11.56 -7.08 5.20
CA VAL A 21 10.90 -5.77 5.15
C VAL A 21 10.61 -5.29 6.58
N THR A 22 10.92 -4.04 6.89
CA THR A 22 10.45 -3.37 8.11
C THR A 22 9.26 -2.47 7.77
N LEU A 23 8.17 -2.61 8.53
CA LEU A 23 6.95 -1.82 8.36
C LEU A 23 6.70 -0.98 9.61
N ASN A 24 6.49 0.33 9.44
CA ASN A 24 6.21 1.26 10.53
C ASN A 24 4.87 1.93 10.30
N LEU A 25 3.86 1.52 11.08
CA LEU A 25 2.56 2.15 11.11
C LEU A 25 2.60 3.43 11.96
N SER A 26 2.08 4.52 11.42
CA SER A 26 1.96 5.78 12.16
C SER A 26 0.75 6.59 11.73
N LEU A 27 0.33 7.51 12.60
CA LEU A 27 -0.67 8.52 12.27
C LEU A 27 0.07 9.84 11.97
N GLY A 28 0.29 10.10 10.69
CA GLY A 28 0.92 11.31 10.18
C GLY A 28 -0.06 12.48 10.08
N LYS A 29 0.37 13.52 9.36
CA LYS A 29 -0.48 14.65 8.98
C LYS A 29 -0.40 14.87 7.48
N SER A 30 -1.54 15.15 6.86
CA SER A 30 -1.61 15.60 5.47
C SER A 30 -1.00 17.01 5.31
N GLN A 31 -0.87 17.48 4.07
CA GLN A 31 -0.44 18.84 3.78
C GLN A 31 -1.35 19.91 4.40
N ASN A 32 -2.62 19.56 4.63
CA ASN A 32 -3.63 20.43 5.23
C ASN A 32 -3.72 20.27 6.77
N GLY A 33 -2.84 19.46 7.37
CA GLY A 33 -2.79 19.24 8.81
C GLY A 33 -3.81 18.23 9.35
N THR A 34 -4.62 17.61 8.50
CA THR A 34 -5.56 16.54 8.91
C THR A 34 -4.81 15.25 9.28
N PRO A 35 -5.30 14.45 10.24
CA PRO A 35 -4.72 13.15 10.56
C PRO A 35 -4.66 12.23 9.32
N GLN A 36 -3.52 11.57 9.11
CA GLN A 36 -3.29 10.75 7.93
C GLN A 36 -2.70 9.39 8.32
N PRO A 37 -3.49 8.30 8.24
CA PRO A 37 -2.99 6.95 8.45
C PRO A 37 -1.95 6.60 7.39
N GLN A 38 -0.78 6.10 7.82
CA GLN A 38 0.32 5.80 6.92
C GLN A 38 1.18 4.63 7.41
N VAL A 39 1.77 3.90 6.46
CA VAL A 39 2.76 2.85 6.70
C VAL A 39 4.03 3.21 5.93
N ASP A 40 5.13 3.38 6.65
CA ASP A 40 6.46 3.42 6.05
C ASP A 40 6.97 1.99 5.84
N ILE A 41 7.54 1.74 4.66
CA ILE A 41 8.06 0.44 4.22
C ILE A 41 9.54 0.59 3.95
N PHE A 42 10.36 -0.17 4.67
CA PHE A 42 11.80 -0.20 4.51
C PHE A 42 12.24 -1.57 4.02
N LEU A 43 12.78 -1.60 2.82
CA LEU A 43 13.44 -2.78 2.28
C LEU A 43 14.90 -2.85 2.75
N PRO A 44 15.56 -4.02 2.64
CA PRO A 44 16.99 -4.14 2.93
C PRO A 44 17.82 -3.11 2.18
N ARG A 45 18.89 -2.62 2.81
CA ARG A 45 19.84 -1.71 2.15
C ARG A 45 20.39 -2.36 0.88
N GLY A 46 20.51 -1.55 -0.18
CA GLY A 46 20.90 -2.03 -1.50
C GLY A 46 19.73 -2.41 -2.40
N SER A 47 18.50 -2.48 -1.86
CA SER A 47 17.30 -2.62 -2.68
C SER A 47 17.16 -1.42 -3.63
N SER A 48 16.84 -1.73 -4.88
CA SER A 48 16.60 -0.75 -5.92
C SER A 48 15.25 -0.06 -5.73
N HIS A 49 15.12 1.13 -6.32
CA HIS A 49 13.84 1.84 -6.40
C HIS A 49 12.73 0.95 -7.02
N ARG A 50 13.07 0.10 -7.99
CA ARG A 50 12.09 -0.77 -8.65
C ARG A 50 11.53 -1.83 -7.70
N GLU A 51 12.37 -2.39 -6.84
CA GLU A 51 11.93 -3.34 -5.81
C GLU A 51 11.01 -2.64 -4.79
N THR A 52 11.36 -1.42 -4.37
CA THR A 52 10.50 -0.59 -3.50
C THR A 52 9.16 -0.27 -4.15
N SER A 53 9.15 0.16 -5.41
CA SER A 53 7.89 0.44 -6.12
C SER A 53 7.02 -0.81 -6.28
N ALA A 54 7.63 -1.97 -6.61
CA ALA A 54 6.88 -3.22 -6.72
C ALA A 54 6.23 -3.63 -5.39
N MET A 55 6.95 -3.47 -4.28
CA MET A 55 6.41 -3.70 -2.94
C MET A 55 5.25 -2.73 -2.62
N LEU A 56 5.44 -1.43 -2.91
CA LEU A 56 4.40 -0.42 -2.72
C LEU A 56 3.12 -0.75 -3.49
N TYR A 57 3.23 -1.16 -4.76
CA TYR A 57 2.06 -1.53 -5.56
C TYR A 57 1.35 -2.77 -5.02
N THR A 58 2.12 -3.76 -4.56
CA THR A 58 1.56 -4.99 -3.97
C THR A 58 0.79 -4.68 -2.69
N PHE A 59 1.37 -3.87 -1.81
CA PHE A 59 0.72 -3.49 -0.56
C PHE A 59 -0.46 -2.54 -0.80
N ALA A 60 -0.34 -1.56 -1.70
CA ALA A 60 -1.43 -0.66 -2.08
C ALA A 60 -2.62 -1.43 -2.65
N ALA A 61 -2.39 -2.40 -3.55
CA ALA A 61 -3.45 -3.27 -4.05
C ALA A 61 -4.16 -4.03 -2.92
N SER A 62 -3.41 -4.50 -1.92
CA SER A 62 -3.98 -5.20 -0.75
C SER A 62 -4.81 -4.27 0.13
N VAL A 63 -4.39 -3.00 0.27
CA VAL A 63 -5.16 -1.95 0.96
C VAL A 63 -6.45 -1.67 0.19
N GLU A 64 -6.37 -1.40 -1.12
CA GLU A 64 -7.53 -1.13 -1.98
C GLU A 64 -8.58 -2.24 -1.90
N LEU A 65 -8.16 -3.51 -1.98
CA LEU A 65 -9.07 -4.66 -1.91
C LEU A 65 -9.75 -4.84 -0.55
N ARG A 66 -9.21 -4.24 0.51
CA ARG A 66 -9.77 -4.32 1.87
C ARG A 66 -10.53 -3.06 2.28
N THR A 67 -10.35 -1.95 1.56
CA THR A 67 -11.05 -0.70 1.82
C THR A 67 -12.56 -0.92 1.58
N PRO A 68 -13.41 -0.73 2.60
CA PRO A 68 -14.84 -0.86 2.42
C PRO A 68 -15.35 0.15 1.38
N THR A 69 -16.29 -0.24 0.52
CA THR A 69 -16.78 0.60 -0.58
C THR A 69 -17.47 1.90 -0.13
N TYR A 70 -17.90 1.99 1.13
CA TYR A 70 -18.45 3.20 1.71
C TYR A 70 -17.38 4.17 2.24
N GLU A 71 -16.15 3.70 2.46
CA GLU A 71 -15.01 4.55 2.75
C GLU A 71 -14.49 5.13 1.44
N ARG A 72 -14.54 6.45 1.30
CA ARG A 72 -14.16 7.15 0.07
C ARG A 72 -12.67 7.53 0.06
N TRP A 73 -11.84 6.71 0.71
CA TRP A 73 -10.42 6.97 0.87
C TRP A 73 -9.68 6.74 -0.45
N ILE A 74 -8.63 7.51 -0.69
CA ILE A 74 -7.71 7.26 -1.80
C ILE A 74 -6.42 6.67 -1.24
N VAL A 75 -6.02 5.51 -1.74
CA VAL A 75 -4.74 4.89 -1.37
C VAL A 75 -3.64 5.52 -2.21
N GLN A 76 -2.67 6.13 -1.54
CA GLN A 76 -1.53 6.76 -2.19
C GLN A 76 -0.23 6.03 -1.87
N THR A 77 0.70 6.06 -2.81
CA THR A 77 2.05 5.52 -2.67
C THR A 77 3.08 6.61 -2.93
N ALA A 78 4.17 6.63 -2.17
CA ALA A 78 5.32 7.48 -2.43
C ALA A 78 6.62 6.70 -2.24
N CYS A 79 7.54 6.79 -3.21
CA CYS A 79 8.95 6.49 -2.96
C CYS A 79 9.59 7.71 -2.30
N LEU A 80 10.34 7.51 -1.22
CA LEU A 80 10.99 8.58 -0.47
C LEU A 80 12.45 8.73 -0.91
N ALA A 81 13.18 9.63 -0.26
CA ALA A 81 14.52 10.04 -0.71
C ALA A 81 15.50 8.84 -0.76
N GLU A 82 15.38 7.89 0.16
CA GLU A 82 16.15 6.64 0.12
C GLU A 82 15.47 5.62 -0.79
N ALA A 83 16.24 4.99 -1.68
CA ALA A 83 15.72 4.09 -2.70
C ALA A 83 14.98 2.87 -2.13
N ASN A 84 15.31 2.45 -0.90
CA ASN A 84 14.70 1.34 -0.18
C ASN A 84 13.57 1.78 0.78
N HIS A 85 13.18 3.06 0.78
CA HIS A 85 12.14 3.61 1.66
C HIS A 85 10.93 4.05 0.83
N GLY A 86 9.80 3.40 1.06
CA GLY A 86 8.51 3.76 0.51
C GLY A 86 7.49 4.10 1.60
N ARG A 87 6.39 4.75 1.20
CA ARG A 87 5.26 5.03 2.07
C ARG A 87 3.95 4.74 1.36
N ILE A 88 3.02 4.18 2.10
CA ILE A 88 1.59 4.15 1.75
C ILE A 88 0.85 5.02 2.74
N TYR A 89 -0.10 5.81 2.26
CA TYR A 89 -0.95 6.62 3.11
C TYR A 89 -2.36 6.72 2.55
N LEU A 90 -3.31 6.93 3.45
CA LEU A 90 -4.71 7.10 3.10
C LEU A 90 -5.02 8.60 3.04
N GLU A 91 -5.45 9.07 1.87
CA GLU A 91 -6.13 10.36 1.77
C GLU A 91 -7.59 10.16 2.17
N LEU A 92 -7.92 10.67 3.36
CA LEU A 92 -9.24 10.55 3.97
C LEU A 92 -10.23 11.53 3.33
N ALA A 93 -11.51 11.17 3.31
CA ALA A 93 -12.54 11.98 2.67
C ALA A 93 -12.95 13.16 3.55
N GLU A 94 -13.21 12.91 4.84
CA GLU A 94 -13.62 13.92 5.80
C GLU A 94 -12.41 14.43 6.62
N GLY A 95 -11.41 13.58 6.83
CA GLY A 95 -10.16 13.92 7.51
C GLY A 95 -10.32 14.08 9.02
N ASP A 96 -11.42 13.57 9.60
CA ASP A 96 -11.62 13.57 11.05
C ASP A 96 -10.86 12.44 11.74
N HIS A 97 -10.72 12.55 13.06
CA HIS A 97 -9.97 11.56 13.84
C HIS A 97 -10.63 10.18 13.85
N ALA A 98 -11.96 10.09 13.82
CA ALA A 98 -12.66 8.81 13.85
C ALA A 98 -12.45 8.05 12.53
N GLU A 99 -12.51 8.75 11.40
CA GLU A 99 -12.14 8.23 10.08
C GLU A 99 -10.68 7.78 10.05
N ALA A 100 -9.77 8.60 10.56
CA ALA A 100 -8.36 8.24 10.64
C ALA A 100 -8.12 6.97 11.45
N MET A 101 -8.81 6.80 12.59
CA MET A 101 -8.68 5.58 13.39
C MET A 101 -9.27 4.34 12.70
N ARG A 102 -10.26 4.48 11.83
CA ARG A 102 -10.71 3.37 10.95
C ARG A 102 -9.61 3.02 9.94
N GLY A 103 -9.00 4.01 9.31
CA GLY A 103 -7.86 3.81 8.41
C GLY A 103 -6.66 3.14 9.09
N MET A 104 -6.30 3.58 10.30
CA MET A 104 -5.23 2.95 11.10
C MET A 104 -5.51 1.47 11.38
N ARG A 105 -6.76 1.12 11.71
CA ARG A 105 -7.15 -0.28 11.93
C ARG A 105 -7.04 -1.12 10.66
N LEU A 106 -7.43 -0.56 9.51
CA LEU A 106 -7.29 -1.24 8.22
C LEU A 106 -5.81 -1.52 7.89
N LEU A 107 -4.94 -0.51 8.03
CA LEU A 107 -3.51 -0.66 7.78
C LEU A 107 -2.85 -1.64 8.76
N ASN A 108 -3.21 -1.61 10.04
CA ASN A 108 -2.70 -2.54 11.05
C ASN A 108 -3.06 -4.00 10.73
N ALA A 109 -4.26 -4.26 10.20
CA ALA A 109 -4.71 -5.60 9.85
C ALA A 109 -3.96 -6.22 8.65
N LEU A 110 -3.13 -5.44 7.96
CA LEU A 110 -2.27 -5.88 6.85
C LEU A 110 -0.83 -6.15 7.27
N LEU A 111 -0.45 -5.82 8.51
CA LEU A 111 0.90 -6.04 9.00
C LEU A 111 1.04 -7.49 9.48
N PRO A 112 2.21 -8.13 9.23
CA PRO A 112 2.51 -9.43 9.79
C PRO A 112 2.47 -9.37 11.33
N SER A 113 1.90 -10.40 11.94
CA SER A 113 1.71 -10.53 13.39
C SER A 113 2.97 -10.95 14.13
#